data_AF-A0A7Z2PYG5-F1
#
_entry.id   AF-A0A7Z2PYG5-F1
#
_cell.length_a   1.000
_cell.length_b   1.000
_cell.length_c   1.000
_cell.angle_alpha   90.00
_cell.angle_beta   90.00
_cell.angle_gamma   90.00
#
_symmetry.space_group_name_H-M   'P 1'
#
loop_
_entity.id
_entity.type
_entity.pdbx_description
1 polymer ?
#
loop_
_entity_poly.entity_id
_entity_poly.type
_entity_poly.pdbx_seq_one_letter_code
_entity_poly.pdbx_strand_id
1 'polypeptide(L)'
;MSEDDFLQQVDQAARNWTGEGRGPDQIAADFHLYGHSKRAEALDQFDEHLRKLGSVEGDLRGYSRLSLLRRNLGKAHSTLIKAGR
;
A
#
# COMPACT_ATOMS: atom_id res chain seq x y z
N MET A 1 -3.75 -8.66 16.42
CA MET A 1 -3.63 -7.30 15.88
C MET A 1 -5.01 -6.67 15.67
N SER A 2 -5.15 -5.40 16.10
CA SER A 2 -6.36 -4.58 16.02
C SER A 2 -6.52 -3.93 14.65
N GLU A 3 -7.63 -3.23 14.42
CA GLU A 3 -7.81 -2.41 13.22
C GLU A 3 -6.90 -1.17 13.21
N ASP A 4 -6.67 -0.58 14.39
CA ASP A 4 -5.81 0.58 14.57
C ASP A 4 -4.37 0.29 14.18
N ASP A 5 -3.87 -0.91 14.51
CA ASP A 5 -2.52 -1.33 14.16
C ASP A 5 -2.35 -1.43 12.63
N PHE A 6 -3.38 -1.91 11.92
CA PHE A 6 -3.37 -1.95 10.45
C PHE A 6 -3.41 -0.53 9.86
N LEU A 7 -4.25 0.35 10.42
CA LEU A 7 -4.33 1.74 9.98
C LEU A 7 -3.00 2.47 10.22
N GLN A 8 -2.33 2.24 11.34
CA GLN A 8 -1.00 2.80 11.61
C GLN A 8 0.05 2.31 10.61
N GLN A 9 0.02 1.03 10.22
CA GLN A 9 0.95 0.50 9.23
C GLN A 9 0.74 1.11 7.84
N VAL A 10 -0.53 1.23 7.43
CA VAL A 10 -0.88 1.86 6.17
C VAL A 10 -0.54 3.35 6.20
N ASP A 11 -0.82 4.02 7.32
CA ASP A 11 -0.45 5.42 7.55
C ASP A 11 1.07 5.62 7.48
N GLN A 12 1.84 4.70 8.07
CA GLN A 12 3.30 4.73 7.99
C GLN A 12 3.81 4.52 6.56
N ALA A 13 3.24 3.56 5.82
CA ALA A 13 3.55 3.35 4.41
C ALA A 13 3.18 4.57 3.57
N ALA A 14 2.03 5.19 3.84
CA ALA A 14 1.58 6.40 3.18
C ALA A 14 2.49 7.61 3.45
N ARG A 15 2.93 7.78 4.69
CA ARG A 15 3.85 8.86 5.07
C ARG A 15 5.21 8.70 4.41
N ASN A 16 5.73 7.49 4.33
CA ASN A 16 7.01 7.21 3.69
C ASN A 16 6.98 7.55 2.19
N TRP A 17 5.81 7.47 1.56
CA TRP A 17 5.66 7.69 0.13
C TRP A 17 5.16 9.09 -0.23
N THR A 18 4.10 9.58 0.42
CA THR A 18 3.48 10.89 0.12
C THR A 18 4.02 12.02 0.98
N GLY A 19 4.71 11.72 2.08
CA GLY A 19 5.01 12.68 3.14
C GLY A 19 3.82 13.00 4.05
N GLU A 20 2.63 12.49 3.74
CA GLU A 20 1.38 12.73 4.48
C GLU A 20 0.82 11.42 5.05
N GLY A 21 0.17 11.52 6.21
CA GLY A 21 -0.59 10.42 6.76
C GLY A 21 -1.88 10.18 5.96
N ARG A 22 -2.05 8.97 5.42
CA ARG A 22 -3.25 8.60 4.66
C ARG A 22 -3.68 7.18 5.01
N GLY A 23 -4.98 7.01 5.19
CA GLY A 23 -5.59 5.70 5.38
C GLY A 23 -5.66 4.89 4.07
N PRO A 24 -5.92 3.57 4.17
CA PRO A 24 -5.96 2.64 3.04
C PRO A 24 -6.97 3.05 1.96
N ASP A 25 -8.15 3.51 2.35
CA ASP A 25 -9.20 3.91 1.43
C ASP A 25 -8.82 5.16 0.63
N GLN A 26 -8.16 6.13 1.29
CA GLN A 26 -7.67 7.34 0.64
C GLN A 26 -6.54 7.02 -0.36
N ILE A 27 -5.62 6.13 0.00
CA ILE A 27 -4.56 5.68 -0.91
C ILE A 27 -5.16 5.01 -2.13
N ALA A 28 -6.14 4.12 -1.95
CA ALA A 28 -6.81 3.44 -3.06
C ALA A 28 -7.58 4.42 -3.95
N ALA A 29 -8.29 5.37 -3.33
CA ALA A 29 -9.01 6.42 -4.04
C ALA A 29 -8.06 7.27 -4.89
N ASP A 30 -6.93 7.71 -4.33
CA ASP A 30 -6.03 8.62 -5.05
C ASP A 30 -5.10 7.88 -6.03
N PHE A 31 -4.95 6.55 -5.92
CA PHE A 31 -3.94 5.79 -6.66
C PHE A 31 -3.95 6.03 -8.17
N HIS A 32 -5.15 6.19 -8.74
CA HIS A 32 -5.35 6.41 -10.17
C HIS A 32 -4.98 7.84 -10.65
N LEU A 33 -4.83 8.78 -9.72
CA LEU A 33 -4.43 10.17 -10.01
C LEU A 33 -2.91 10.31 -10.15
N TYR A 34 -2.14 9.36 -9.60
CA TYR A 34 -0.69 9.42 -9.70
C TYR A 34 -0.17 8.94 -11.05
N GLY A 35 0.94 9.53 -11.48
CA GLY A 35 1.70 9.07 -12.64
C GLY A 35 2.37 7.72 -12.40
N HIS A 36 2.73 7.05 -13.49
CA HIS A 36 3.33 5.72 -13.50
C HIS A 36 4.42 5.50 -12.44
N SER A 37 5.46 6.34 -12.42
CA SER A 37 6.61 6.17 -11.52
C SER A 37 6.22 6.25 -10.05
N LYS A 38 5.33 7.17 -9.69
CA LYS A 38 4.82 7.29 -8.31
C LYS A 38 3.99 6.09 -7.88
N ARG A 39 3.21 5.52 -8.81
CA ARG A 39 2.45 4.29 -8.52
C ARG A 39 3.36 3.09 -8.32
N ALA A 40 4.44 2.98 -9.09
CA ALA A 40 5.44 1.92 -8.93
C ALA A 40 6.16 2.04 -7.57
N GLU A 41 6.64 3.24 -7.24
CA GLU A 41 7.30 3.51 -5.95
C GLU A 41 6.39 3.18 -4.75
N ALA A 42 5.11 3.55 -4.80
CA ALA A 42 4.16 3.19 -3.76
C ALA A 42 4.06 1.67 -3.56
N LEU A 43 4.00 0.91 -4.66
CA LEU A 43 3.95 -0.56 -4.60
C LEU A 43 5.23 -1.14 -3.97
N ASP A 44 6.40 -0.58 -4.29
CA ASP A 44 7.68 -1.02 -3.71
C ASP A 44 7.74 -0.77 -2.20
N GLN A 45 7.23 0.38 -1.72
CA GLN A 45 7.17 0.67 -0.29
C GLN A 45 6.18 -0.26 0.44
N PHE A 46 5.03 -0.56 -0.16
CA PHE A 46 4.12 -1.59 0.37
C PHE A 46 4.79 -2.95 0.46
N ASP A 47 5.59 -3.34 -0.55
CA ASP A 47 6.31 -4.60 -0.56
C ASP A 47 7.43 -4.64 0.50
N GLU A 48 8.06 -3.50 0.82
CA GLU A 48 9.01 -3.39 1.93
C GLU A 48 8.31 -3.55 3.29
N HIS A 49 7.16 -2.90 3.48
CA HIS A 49 6.37 -3.04 4.70
C HIS A 49 5.88 -4.48 4.90
N LEU A 50 5.43 -5.15 3.84
CA LEU A 50 5.06 -6.57 3.89
C LEU A 50 6.24 -7.46 4.28
N ARG A 51 7.45 -7.19 3.77
CA ARG A 51 8.67 -7.91 4.18
C ARG A 51 8.98 -7.72 5.66
N LYS A 52 8.88 -6.49 6.16
CA LYS A 52 9.07 -6.19 7.59
C LYS A 52 8.05 -6.95 8.45
N LEU A 53 6.78 -6.98 8.05
CA LEU A 53 5.75 -7.72 8.77
C LEU A 53 5.98 -9.23 8.75
N GLY A 54 6.36 -9.80 7.61
CA GLY A 54 6.68 -11.23 7.50
C GLY A 54 7.87 -11.64 8.38
N SER A 55 8.75 -10.69 8.74
CA SER A 55 9.89 -10.92 9.62
C SER A 55 9.57 -10.79 11.12
N VAL A 56 8.41 -10.22 11.48
CA VAL A 56 7.97 -10.09 12.88
C VAL A 56 6.98 -11.21 13.18
N GLU A 57 7.36 -12.14 14.07
CA GLU A 57 6.44 -13.17 14.57
C GLU A 57 5.21 -12.52 15.21
N GLY A 58 4.03 -12.68 14.60
CA GLY A 58 2.75 -12.39 15.25
C GLY A 58 1.75 -11.55 14.46
N ASP A 59 2.09 -10.98 13.30
CA ASP A 59 1.17 -10.09 12.57
C ASP A 59 0.65 -10.63 11.23
N LEU A 60 0.07 -11.83 11.26
CA LEU A 60 -0.55 -12.44 10.08
C LEU A 60 -1.79 -11.68 9.58
N ARG A 61 -2.52 -11.00 10.47
CA ARG A 61 -3.74 -10.27 10.11
C ARG A 61 -3.41 -8.97 9.38
N GLY A 62 -2.42 -8.22 9.86
CA GLY A 62 -1.91 -7.01 9.22
C GLY A 62 -1.26 -7.33 7.90
N TYR A 63 -0.41 -8.36 7.88
CA TYR A 63 0.16 -8.90 6.65
C TYR A 63 -0.91 -9.22 5.61
N SER A 64 -1.99 -9.94 5.99
CA SER A 64 -3.08 -10.29 5.08
C SER A 64 -3.81 -9.07 4.53
N ARG A 65 -4.16 -8.09 5.39
CA ARG A 65 -4.86 -6.86 4.98
C ARG A 65 -3.99 -5.97 4.09
N LEU A 66 -2.73 -5.77 4.46
CA LEU A 66 -1.78 -4.99 3.66
C LEU A 66 -1.50 -5.67 2.31
N SER A 67 -1.39 -7.00 2.30
CA SER A 67 -1.22 -7.80 1.08
C SER A 67 -2.41 -7.64 0.14
N LEU A 68 -3.63 -7.61 0.69
CA LEU A 68 -4.85 -7.40 -0.09
C LEU A 68 -4.88 -6.01 -0.72
N LEU A 69 -4.57 -4.97 0.07
CA LEU A 69 -4.48 -3.59 -0.43
C LEU A 69 -3.44 -3.50 -1.55
N ARG A 70 -2.22 -3.97 -1.32
CA ARG A 70 -1.14 -4.03 -2.32
C ARG A 70 -1.64 -4.71 -3.59
N ARG A 71 -2.25 -5.89 -3.49
CA ARG A 71 -2.75 -6.64 -4.65
C ARG A 71 -3.75 -5.83 -5.46
N ASN A 72 -4.65 -5.11 -4.80
CA ASN A 72 -5.64 -4.25 -5.48
C ASN A 72 -4.97 -3.08 -6.20
N LEU A 73 -4.02 -2.40 -5.55
CA LEU A 73 -3.24 -1.32 -6.17
C LEU A 73 -2.40 -1.82 -7.36
N GLY A 74 -1.79 -3.00 -7.25
CA GLY A 74 -1.01 -3.61 -8.34
C GLY A 74 -1.86 -3.97 -9.56
N LYS A 75 -3.10 -4.43 -9.35
CA LYS A 75 -4.07 -4.61 -10.44
C LYS A 75 -4.43 -3.27 -11.09
N ALA A 76 -4.72 -2.25 -10.29
CA ALA A 76 -5.03 -0.92 -10.79
C ALA A 76 -3.86 -0.35 -11.62
N HIS A 77 -2.62 -0.48 -11.12
CA HIS A 77 -1.39 -0.08 -11.80
C HIS A 77 -1.26 -0.76 -13.17
N SER A 78 -1.45 -2.08 -13.21
CA SER A 78 -1.39 -2.87 -14.44
C SER A 78 -2.47 -2.45 -15.45
N THR A 79 -3.69 -2.18 -14.98
CA THR A 79 -4.79 -1.70 -15.83
C THR A 79 -4.49 -0.31 -16.40
N LEU A 80 -3.94 0.59 -15.59
CA LEU A 80 -3.56 1.94 -16.03
C LEU A 80 -2.43 1.89 -17.07
N ILE A 81 -1.41 1.05 -16.87
CA ILE A 81 -0.34 0.82 -17.87
C ILE A 81 -0.94 0.37 -19.20
N LYS A 82 -1.85 -0.61 -19.19
CA LYS A 82 -2.51 -1.11 -20.40
C LYS A 82 -3.35 -0.03 -21.09
N ALA A 83 -3.84 0.95 -20.33
CA ALA A 83 -4.56 2.12 -20.84
C ALA A 83 -3.62 3.28 -21.27
N GLY A 84 -2.29 3.09 -21.25
CA GLY A 84 -1.31 4.11 -21.62
C GLY A 84 -1.11 5.21 -20.57
N ARG A 85 -1.45 4.94 -19.31
CA ARG A 85 -1.40 5.89 -18.18
C ARG A 85 -0.44 5.47 -17.09
#